data_AF-A0A524LWK0-F1
#
_entry.id   AF-A0A524LWK0-F1
#
_cell.length_a   1.000
_cell.length_b   1.000
_cell.length_c   1.000
_cell.angle_alpha   90.00
_cell.angle_beta   90.00
_cell.angle_gamma   90.00
#
_symmetry.space_group_name_H-M   'P 1'
#
loop_
_entity.id
_entity.type
_entity.pdbx_description
1 polymer ?
#
loop_
_entity_poly.entity_id
_entity_poly.type
_entity_poly.pdbx_seq_one_letter_code
_entity_poly.pdbx_strand_id
1 'polypeptide(L)'
;MNKLQALLIIGIFTVGIIFVSSTSDQFVDAGSRKKFHFTQTVTSSQDPGQGHENHQLSLVLSPNEGTIYDGSMTFTSSEPVQIVVLHEINLQDSKGQPTWTVNGKTIYGLSLIDLQKNSGSFEYTGAALGLHTPNSKEFTSTVSVDGWIRGQPTEVIMQKIELKKEAPLLLSRTNVPATIPMHKGIYDGNQVLYMITDGSDEDYAKIISEKQEWNVELAPVLADVPENALQKLFIFKNGVKGDGIYGFQDEVFSSTPSQESQYSALNSIIEITWKAGQKATEFKSATDIIAAEEGGRIEFNETGIVLNTPQIIWPDGQMTVRLDKEITDEMFYSGGQIIEINEEEMTVTFVAHRGWGPDGRTIYYIVTDATPSGPAESMGVVSSPSSANLIAHSGAVDLFQFKNGIIGSGPLGFQPGIAGASLGDANYSPMWRIYLVEWNDAKSAKILETKSDIDSFHADDMLSVSIARPTNSDHIVNCPFIDPFQ
;
A
#
# COMPACT_ATOMS: atom_id res chain seq x y z
N MET A 1 -76.36 31.23 -33.64
CA MET A 1 -77.10 30.95 -32.40
C MET A 1 -76.41 31.69 -31.26
N ASN A 2 -77.13 32.61 -30.63
CA ASN A 2 -76.65 33.50 -29.57
C ASN A 2 -76.72 32.86 -28.17
N LYS A 3 -75.99 33.49 -27.23
CA LYS A 3 -75.96 33.38 -25.75
C LYS A 3 -74.87 32.39 -25.25
N LEU A 4 -73.91 32.74 -24.38
CA LEU A 4 -73.82 33.83 -23.42
C LEU A 4 -72.36 33.97 -22.89
N GLN A 5 -71.73 35.12 -23.21
CA GLN A 5 -70.81 35.96 -22.41
C GLN A 5 -70.36 35.54 -21.00
N ALA A 6 -69.06 35.74 -20.70
CA ALA A 6 -68.49 36.57 -19.61
C ALA A 6 -66.96 36.28 -19.46
N LEU A 7 -66.06 37.23 -19.76
CA LEU A 7 -65.35 38.13 -18.80
C LEU A 7 -64.43 37.34 -17.83
N LEU A 8 -63.16 37.66 -17.55
CA LEU A 8 -62.31 38.84 -17.73
C LEU A 8 -60.89 38.47 -17.21
N ILE A 9 -59.85 38.82 -17.98
CA ILE A 9 -58.51 39.37 -17.59
C ILE A 9 -57.91 38.99 -16.22
N ILE A 10 -56.83 38.21 -16.24
CA ILE A 10 -55.46 38.52 -15.75
C ILE A 10 -54.57 37.65 -16.65
N GLY A 11 -53.58 38.08 -17.44
CA GLY A 11 -52.62 39.18 -17.37
C GLY A 11 -51.35 38.62 -18.03
N ILE A 12 -50.99 39.17 -19.18
CA ILE A 12 -49.92 38.73 -20.09
C ILE A 12 -48.53 39.05 -19.51
N PHE A 13 -47.52 38.31 -19.99
CA PHE A 13 -46.07 38.56 -19.99
C PHE A 13 -45.22 37.90 -18.90
N THR A 14 -44.62 36.77 -19.25
CA THR A 14 -43.18 36.77 -19.59
C THR A 14 -42.80 35.49 -20.36
N VAL A 15 -42.16 35.71 -21.51
CA VAL A 15 -41.41 34.71 -22.26
C VAL A 15 -40.24 34.25 -21.38
N GLY A 16 -40.12 32.94 -21.17
CA GLY A 16 -39.01 32.36 -20.43
C GLY A 16 -38.85 30.88 -20.80
N ILE A 17 -38.06 30.65 -21.86
CA ILE A 17 -37.23 29.47 -22.13
C ILE A 17 -37.81 28.12 -21.65
N ILE A 18 -38.20 27.31 -22.63
CA ILE A 18 -38.37 25.86 -22.49
C ILE A 18 -37.01 25.28 -22.04
N PHE A 19 -36.82 25.10 -20.74
CA PHE A 19 -35.85 24.14 -20.23
C PHE A 19 -36.56 22.78 -20.21
N VAL A 20 -36.11 21.89 -21.09
CA VAL A 20 -36.42 20.47 -21.03
C VAL A 20 -35.91 19.98 -19.68
N SER A 21 -36.82 19.82 -18.73
CA SER A 21 -36.53 19.27 -17.42
C SER A 21 -36.17 17.79 -17.58
N SER A 22 -34.91 17.50 -17.25
CA SER A 22 -34.41 16.23 -16.72
C SER A 22 -34.90 14.98 -17.44
N THR A 23 -34.11 14.51 -18.39
CA THR A 23 -33.91 13.06 -18.51
C THR A 23 -33.45 12.55 -17.15
N SER A 24 -34.38 12.01 -16.37
CA SER A 24 -34.04 11.08 -15.33
C SER A 24 -33.39 9.90 -16.06
N ASP A 25 -32.08 9.74 -15.95
CA ASP A 25 -31.44 8.45 -16.18
C ASP A 25 -31.95 7.50 -15.08
N GLN A 26 -33.18 7.04 -15.27
CA GLN A 26 -33.89 6.13 -14.37
C GLN A 26 -33.60 4.66 -14.71
N PHE A 27 -32.52 4.40 -15.45
CA PHE A 27 -32.02 3.06 -15.71
C PHE A 27 -30.53 3.04 -15.38
N VAL A 28 -30.22 2.89 -14.11
CA VAL A 28 -28.91 2.40 -13.67
C VAL A 28 -28.79 0.97 -14.19
N ASP A 29 -27.78 0.72 -15.03
CA ASP A 29 -27.39 -0.62 -15.45
C ASP A 29 -27.19 -1.47 -14.18
N ALA A 30 -28.05 -2.48 -14.01
CA ALA A 30 -27.96 -3.37 -12.87
C ALA A 30 -26.79 -4.32 -13.16
N GLY A 31 -25.57 -3.85 -12.87
CA GLY A 31 -24.35 -4.63 -12.99
C GLY A 31 -24.53 -6.07 -12.48
N SER A 32 -23.69 -6.98 -12.97
CA SER A 32 -23.76 -8.42 -12.72
C SER A 32 -24.28 -8.80 -11.32
N ARG A 33 -25.36 -9.60 -11.27
CA ARG A 33 -25.96 -10.08 -10.02
C ARG A 33 -25.46 -11.48 -9.72
N LYS A 34 -24.84 -11.67 -8.55
CA LYS A 34 -24.43 -13.01 -8.06
C LYS A 34 -25.15 -13.32 -6.76
N LYS A 35 -25.62 -14.57 -6.61
CA LYS A 35 -26.16 -15.05 -5.34
C LYS A 35 -25.01 -15.48 -4.43
N PHE A 36 -25.12 -15.20 -3.14
CA PHE A 36 -24.22 -15.75 -2.12
C PHE A 36 -25.02 -16.28 -0.92
N HIS A 37 -24.50 -17.33 -0.31
CA HIS A 37 -25.01 -17.89 0.93
C HIS A 37 -23.86 -18.55 1.69
N PHE A 38 -23.73 -18.25 2.98
CA PHE A 38 -22.72 -18.87 3.82
C PHE A 38 -23.13 -18.86 5.30
N THR A 39 -22.46 -19.69 6.09
CA THR A 39 -22.51 -19.65 7.56
C THR A 39 -21.08 -19.64 8.08
N GLN A 40 -20.76 -18.72 8.99
CA GLN A 40 -19.42 -18.60 9.57
C GLN A 40 -19.49 -18.15 11.02
N THR A 41 -18.47 -18.52 11.79
CA THR A 41 -18.23 -17.98 13.13
C THR A 41 -17.11 -16.95 13.03
N VAL A 42 -17.34 -15.75 13.57
CA VAL A 42 -16.46 -14.59 13.53
C VAL A 42 -16.25 -14.06 14.94
N THR A 43 -15.04 -13.65 15.26
CA THR A 43 -14.72 -12.90 16.48
C THR A 43 -14.55 -11.43 16.12
N SER A 44 -15.02 -10.54 16.98
CA SER A 44 -14.84 -9.10 16.78
C SER A 44 -13.39 -8.68 16.99
N SER A 45 -12.97 -7.63 16.29
CA SER A 45 -11.75 -6.89 16.57
C SER A 45 -12.09 -5.46 16.98
N GLN A 46 -11.09 -4.67 17.35
CA GLN A 46 -11.27 -3.22 17.52
C GLN A 46 -11.90 -2.62 16.25
N ASP A 47 -12.89 -1.74 16.42
CA ASP A 47 -13.52 -1.03 15.29
C ASP A 47 -12.50 -0.05 14.67
N PRO A 48 -12.16 -0.19 13.38
CA PRO A 48 -11.16 0.67 12.73
C PRO A 48 -11.71 2.05 12.35
N GLY A 49 -12.98 2.34 12.63
CA GLY A 49 -13.59 3.65 12.42
C GLY A 49 -13.01 4.71 13.36
N GLN A 50 -12.72 5.90 12.81
CA GLN A 50 -12.31 7.05 13.61
C GLN A 50 -13.39 7.42 14.63
N GLY A 51 -13.01 7.56 15.90
CA GLY A 51 -13.93 7.80 17.02
C GLY A 51 -14.59 6.55 17.59
N HIS A 52 -14.24 5.36 17.10
CA HIS A 52 -14.73 4.06 17.58
C HIS A 52 -13.63 3.22 18.24
N GLU A 53 -12.54 3.85 18.70
CA GLU A 53 -11.33 3.15 19.18
C GLU A 53 -11.58 2.27 20.40
N ASN A 54 -12.66 2.51 21.16
CA ASN A 54 -13.04 1.70 22.32
C ASN A 54 -14.14 0.67 22.01
N HIS A 55 -14.52 0.52 20.75
CA HIS A 55 -15.59 -0.36 20.30
C HIS A 55 -15.02 -1.62 19.66
N GLN A 56 -15.89 -2.59 19.45
CA GLN A 56 -15.58 -3.84 18.78
C GLN A 56 -16.50 -4.00 17.57
N LEU A 57 -15.94 -4.43 16.45
CA LEU A 57 -16.62 -4.65 15.17
C LEU A 57 -16.25 -6.03 14.63
N SER A 58 -17.24 -6.72 14.10
CA SER A 58 -17.07 -7.94 13.32
C SER A 58 -17.71 -7.72 11.95
N LEU A 59 -16.88 -7.53 10.94
CA LEU A 59 -17.35 -7.28 9.57
C LEU A 59 -17.69 -8.62 8.91
N VAL A 60 -18.94 -8.77 8.49
CA VAL A 60 -19.46 -9.99 7.88
C VAL A 60 -19.40 -9.90 6.35
N LEU A 61 -19.70 -8.71 5.81
CA LEU A 61 -19.54 -8.37 4.40
C LEU A 61 -18.80 -7.04 4.31
N SER A 62 -17.66 -7.02 3.63
CA SER A 62 -16.81 -5.83 3.51
C SER A 62 -17.31 -4.86 2.45
N PRO A 63 -17.13 -3.54 2.66
CA PRO A 63 -17.42 -2.54 1.65
C PRO A 63 -16.46 -2.65 0.47
N ASN A 64 -17.00 -2.51 -0.74
CA ASN A 64 -16.27 -2.35 -1.99
C ASN A 64 -16.92 -1.22 -2.79
N GLU A 65 -16.14 -0.46 -3.57
CA GLU A 65 -16.66 0.63 -4.40
C GLU A 65 -17.69 0.11 -5.41
N GLY A 66 -18.85 0.75 -5.47
CA GLY A 66 -19.94 0.36 -6.38
C GLY A 66 -20.61 -0.98 -6.08
N THR A 67 -20.38 -1.57 -4.90
CA THR A 67 -20.97 -2.85 -4.48
C THR A 67 -22.15 -2.65 -3.54
N ILE A 68 -23.27 -3.29 -3.85
CA ILE A 68 -24.47 -3.34 -2.99
C ILE A 68 -24.82 -4.79 -2.68
N TYR A 69 -24.88 -5.11 -1.39
CA TYR A 69 -25.42 -6.36 -0.88
C TYR A 69 -26.89 -6.18 -0.50
N ASP A 70 -27.71 -7.18 -0.79
CA ASP A 70 -29.16 -7.19 -0.55
C ASP A 70 -29.60 -8.59 -0.11
N GLY A 71 -30.08 -8.74 1.12
CA GLY A 71 -30.45 -10.06 1.64
C GLY A 71 -30.73 -10.08 3.14
N SER A 72 -30.58 -11.27 3.72
CA SER A 72 -30.89 -11.56 5.12
C SER A 72 -29.67 -12.11 5.86
N MET A 73 -29.51 -11.71 7.12
CA MET A 73 -28.54 -12.28 8.05
C MET A 73 -29.26 -12.80 9.29
N THR A 74 -28.96 -14.04 9.68
CA THR A 74 -29.32 -14.61 10.99
C THR A 74 -28.06 -14.80 11.81
N PHE A 75 -28.08 -14.46 13.09
CA PHE A 75 -26.89 -14.54 13.94
C PHE A 75 -27.18 -15.01 15.36
N THR A 76 -26.13 -15.52 16.02
CA THR A 76 -26.04 -15.76 17.46
C THR A 76 -24.68 -15.29 17.96
N SER A 77 -24.61 -14.57 19.08
CA SER A 77 -23.43 -13.90 19.63
C SER A 77 -23.23 -14.25 21.11
N SER A 78 -21.98 -14.21 21.58
CA SER A 78 -21.63 -14.39 22.99
C SER A 78 -22.04 -13.20 23.86
N GLU A 79 -22.21 -12.01 23.27
CA GLU A 79 -22.61 -10.77 23.94
C GLU A 79 -23.75 -10.09 23.16
N PRO A 80 -24.52 -9.17 23.78
CA PRO A 80 -25.48 -8.33 23.05
C PRO A 80 -24.75 -7.49 22.00
N VAL A 81 -25.25 -7.48 20.77
CA VAL A 81 -24.62 -6.77 19.64
C VAL A 81 -25.62 -5.87 18.91
N GLN A 82 -25.08 -4.85 18.25
CA GLN A 82 -25.76 -3.98 17.30
C GLN A 82 -25.43 -4.45 15.88
N ILE A 83 -26.39 -4.34 14.96
CA ILE A 83 -26.13 -4.59 13.53
C ILE A 83 -25.64 -3.30 12.91
N VAL A 84 -24.53 -3.39 12.17
CA VAL A 84 -23.97 -2.30 11.37
C VAL A 84 -24.31 -2.55 9.90
N VAL A 85 -24.88 -1.55 9.25
CA VAL A 85 -24.96 -1.48 7.79
C VAL A 85 -24.28 -0.21 7.33
N LEU A 86 -23.28 -0.34 6.46
CA LEU A 86 -22.60 0.81 5.85
C LEU A 86 -23.20 1.08 4.47
N HIS A 87 -23.38 2.35 4.15
CA HIS A 87 -23.91 2.81 2.87
C HIS A 87 -22.86 3.65 2.15
N GLU A 88 -22.60 3.35 0.90
CA GLU A 88 -21.71 4.18 0.07
C GLU A 88 -22.36 5.55 -0.16
N ILE A 89 -21.65 6.63 0.20
CA ILE A 89 -22.11 8.01 0.04
C ILE A 89 -20.97 8.90 -0.45
N ASN A 90 -21.29 10.01 -1.11
CA ASN A 90 -20.29 11.02 -1.40
C ASN A 90 -20.02 11.87 -0.15
N LEU A 91 -18.81 12.44 -0.06
CA LEU A 91 -18.43 13.36 1.00
C LEU A 91 -19.42 14.52 1.19
N GLN A 92 -20.01 15.02 0.09
CA GLN A 92 -20.98 16.12 0.15
C GLN A 92 -22.31 15.72 0.80
N ASP A 93 -22.66 14.42 0.75
CA ASP A 93 -23.89 13.85 1.28
C ASP A 93 -23.75 13.40 2.75
N SER A 94 -22.56 13.59 3.35
CA SER A 94 -22.29 13.21 4.75
C SER A 94 -23.02 14.05 5.80
N LYS A 95 -23.47 15.26 5.45
CA LYS A 95 -24.04 16.20 6.41
C LYS A 95 -25.43 15.75 6.88
N GLY A 96 -25.60 15.62 8.20
CA GLY A 96 -26.89 15.36 8.83
C GLY A 96 -27.21 13.88 9.09
N GLN A 97 -26.25 12.98 8.90
CA GLN A 97 -26.38 11.55 9.20
C GLN A 97 -25.15 11.01 9.93
N PRO A 98 -25.27 9.92 10.72
CA PRO A 98 -24.12 9.20 11.24
C PRO A 98 -23.25 8.71 10.09
N THR A 99 -21.94 8.81 10.25
CA THR A 99 -20.97 8.37 9.25
C THR A 99 -19.90 7.51 9.90
N TRP A 100 -19.26 6.69 9.08
CA TRP A 100 -18.14 5.84 9.47
C TRP A 100 -17.03 5.97 8.44
N THR A 101 -15.80 6.12 8.92
CA THR A 101 -14.61 6.29 8.07
C THR A 101 -13.38 5.77 8.77
N VAL A 102 -12.47 5.14 8.03
CA VAL A 102 -11.17 4.68 8.53
C VAL A 102 -10.10 5.74 8.29
N ASN A 103 -10.10 6.34 7.10
CA ASN A 103 -9.03 7.22 6.61
C ASN A 103 -9.43 8.70 6.48
N GLY A 104 -10.67 9.06 6.81
CA GLY A 104 -11.22 10.41 6.65
C GLY A 104 -11.49 10.84 5.21
N LYS A 105 -11.10 10.03 4.21
CA LYS A 105 -11.31 10.28 2.78
C LYS A 105 -12.54 9.51 2.26
N THR A 106 -12.59 8.21 2.55
CA THR A 106 -13.73 7.34 2.19
C THR A 106 -14.74 7.37 3.33
N ILE A 107 -15.94 7.87 3.05
CA ILE A 107 -16.99 8.03 4.05
C ILE A 107 -18.17 7.14 3.70
N TYR A 108 -18.66 6.41 4.70
CA TYR A 108 -19.88 5.64 4.60
C TYR A 108 -20.97 6.24 5.49
N GLY A 109 -22.22 6.19 5.04
CA GLY A 109 -23.38 6.39 5.91
C GLY A 109 -23.49 5.21 6.87
N LEU A 110 -23.65 5.49 8.16
CA LEU A 110 -23.67 4.47 9.21
C LEU A 110 -25.09 4.24 9.71
N SER A 111 -25.59 3.01 9.55
CA SER A 111 -26.80 2.54 10.23
C SER A 111 -26.42 1.59 11.36
N LEU A 112 -26.79 1.95 12.59
CA LEU A 112 -26.65 1.11 13.78
C LEU A 112 -28.02 0.69 14.28
N ILE A 113 -28.28 -0.62 14.29
CA ILE A 113 -29.53 -1.20 14.76
C ILE A 113 -29.27 -1.94 16.05
N ASP A 114 -29.76 -1.38 17.15
CA ASP A 114 -29.61 -2.00 18.47
C ASP A 114 -30.78 -2.93 18.78
N LEU A 115 -30.51 -4.23 18.76
CA LEU A 115 -31.50 -5.25 19.08
C LEU A 115 -31.53 -5.60 20.57
N GLN A 116 -30.52 -5.19 21.35
CA GLN A 116 -30.31 -5.58 22.76
C GLN A 116 -30.45 -7.10 22.98
N LYS A 117 -29.99 -7.89 22.00
CA LYS A 117 -30.14 -9.35 21.96
C LYS A 117 -28.86 -10.01 21.48
N ASN A 118 -28.67 -11.25 21.94
CA ASN A 118 -27.54 -12.09 21.54
C ASN A 118 -27.85 -12.91 20.28
N SER A 119 -29.05 -12.81 19.71
CA SER A 119 -29.41 -13.54 18.49
C SER A 119 -30.58 -12.87 17.79
N GLY A 120 -30.64 -12.99 16.47
CA GLY A 120 -31.75 -12.47 15.68
C GLY A 120 -31.59 -12.73 14.19
N SER A 121 -32.58 -12.27 13.43
CA SER A 121 -32.55 -12.23 11.96
C SER A 121 -32.87 -10.81 11.51
N PHE A 122 -32.22 -10.37 10.44
CA PHE A 122 -32.33 -9.00 9.93
C PHE A 122 -32.18 -8.97 8.41
N GLU A 123 -33.08 -8.25 7.75
CA GLU A 123 -32.98 -7.95 6.32
C GLU A 123 -32.19 -6.65 6.13
N TYR A 124 -31.27 -6.63 5.18
CA TYR A 124 -30.37 -5.51 4.95
C TYR A 124 -30.21 -5.23 3.45
N THR A 125 -29.96 -3.95 3.15
CA THR A 125 -29.44 -3.49 1.87
C THR A 125 -28.35 -2.46 2.17
N GLY A 126 -27.13 -2.65 1.66
CA GLY A 126 -26.01 -1.74 1.93
C GLY A 126 -24.70 -2.18 1.30
N ALA A 127 -23.68 -1.33 1.42
CA ALA A 127 -22.33 -1.59 0.94
C ALA A 127 -21.53 -2.49 1.89
N ALA A 128 -21.87 -2.55 3.18
CA ALA A 128 -21.25 -3.49 4.12
C ALA A 128 -22.26 -3.96 5.18
N LEU A 129 -21.97 -5.09 5.83
CA LEU A 129 -22.74 -5.63 6.93
C LEU A 129 -21.82 -6.14 8.03
N GLY A 130 -22.15 -5.86 9.29
CA GLY A 130 -21.39 -6.34 10.43
C GLY A 130 -22.18 -6.38 11.73
N LEU A 131 -21.51 -6.83 12.78
CA LEU A 131 -21.97 -6.78 14.16
C LEU A 131 -21.02 -5.90 14.96
N HIS A 132 -21.54 -5.06 15.84
CA HIS A 132 -20.80 -4.06 16.60
C HIS A 132 -21.20 -4.11 18.07
N THR A 133 -20.27 -3.73 18.95
CA THR A 133 -20.59 -3.37 20.32
C THR A 133 -19.79 -2.14 20.76
N PRO A 134 -20.41 -1.20 21.51
CA PRO A 134 -19.74 0.01 21.97
C PRO A 134 -18.77 -0.21 23.14
N ASN A 135 -18.45 -1.47 23.47
CA ASN A 135 -17.52 -1.81 24.54
C ASN A 135 -16.28 -2.52 23.98
N SER A 136 -15.19 -2.45 24.73
CA SER A 136 -13.87 -2.96 24.29
C SER A 136 -13.71 -4.46 24.44
N LYS A 137 -14.74 -5.18 24.93
CA LYS A 137 -14.69 -6.61 25.15
C LYS A 137 -15.02 -7.34 23.86
N GLU A 138 -14.10 -8.19 23.42
CA GLU A 138 -14.32 -9.07 22.27
C GLU A 138 -15.57 -9.93 22.44
N PHE A 139 -16.30 -10.11 21.35
CA PHE A 139 -17.42 -11.05 21.25
C PHE A 139 -17.21 -12.00 20.07
N THR A 140 -17.83 -13.17 20.15
CA THR A 140 -17.82 -14.15 19.07
C THR A 140 -19.25 -14.39 18.61
N SER A 141 -19.47 -14.34 17.29
CA SER A 141 -20.77 -14.50 16.65
C SER A 141 -20.74 -15.57 15.57
N THR A 142 -21.77 -16.39 15.49
CA THR A 142 -22.05 -17.22 14.31
C THR A 142 -23.12 -16.53 13.49
N VAL A 143 -22.84 -16.30 12.22
CA VAL A 143 -23.71 -15.60 11.27
C VAL A 143 -24.00 -16.52 10.07
N SER A 144 -25.25 -16.50 9.62
CA SER A 144 -25.72 -17.15 8.39
C SER A 144 -26.30 -16.07 7.49
N VAL A 145 -25.78 -15.94 6.28
CA VAL A 145 -26.19 -14.89 5.34
C VAL A 145 -26.72 -15.54 4.06
N ASP A 146 -27.81 -15.03 3.52
CA ASP A 146 -28.34 -15.40 2.19
C ASP A 146 -28.76 -14.11 1.46
N GLY A 147 -28.22 -13.88 0.27
CA GLY A 147 -28.45 -12.62 -0.43
C GLY A 147 -27.87 -12.55 -1.84
N TRP A 148 -27.91 -11.34 -2.38
CA TRP A 148 -27.44 -11.00 -3.72
C TRP A 148 -26.45 -9.85 -3.64
N ILE A 149 -25.37 -9.94 -4.42
CA ILE A 149 -24.45 -8.83 -4.67
C ILE A 149 -24.77 -8.23 -6.03
N ARG A 150 -24.81 -6.89 -6.10
CA ARG A 150 -24.95 -6.10 -7.33
C ARG A 150 -23.75 -5.16 -7.43
N GLY A 151 -23.12 -5.08 -8.61
CA GLY A 151 -21.94 -4.23 -8.83
C GLY A 151 -20.68 -5.03 -9.22
N GLN A 152 -19.53 -4.37 -9.18
CA GLN A 152 -18.22 -4.97 -9.40
C GLN A 152 -17.35 -4.77 -8.15
N PRO A 153 -16.63 -5.78 -7.65
CA PRO A 153 -16.58 -7.16 -8.16
C PRO A 153 -17.82 -7.98 -7.75
N THR A 154 -18.07 -9.08 -8.46
CA THR A 154 -19.13 -10.04 -8.07
C THR A 154 -18.66 -11.10 -7.08
N GLU A 155 -17.43 -11.02 -6.57
CA GLU A 155 -16.91 -11.94 -5.57
C GLU A 155 -17.08 -11.39 -4.17
N VAL A 156 -17.67 -12.21 -3.29
CA VAL A 156 -17.74 -11.88 -1.86
C VAL A 156 -16.33 -12.06 -1.30
N ILE A 157 -15.67 -10.96 -0.96
CA ILE A 157 -14.44 -10.99 -0.18
C ILE A 157 -14.84 -11.38 1.26
N MET A 158 -14.89 -12.69 1.52
CA MET A 158 -15.14 -13.23 2.85
C MET A 158 -13.87 -13.11 3.69
N GLN A 159 -13.96 -12.46 4.85
CA GLN A 159 -12.93 -12.57 5.88
C GLN A 159 -13.11 -13.93 6.59
N LYS A 160 -12.53 -14.99 6.04
CA LYS A 160 -12.53 -16.32 6.67
C LYS A 160 -11.44 -16.36 7.76
N ILE A 161 -11.74 -15.78 8.93
CA ILE A 161 -10.87 -15.91 10.10
C ILE A 161 -11.37 -17.08 10.95
N GLU A 162 -10.80 -18.27 10.70
CA GLU A 162 -10.81 -19.33 11.73
C GLU A 162 -9.70 -19.02 12.73
N LEU A 163 -10.04 -18.68 13.98
CA LEU A 163 -9.06 -18.73 15.06
C LEU A 163 -9.61 -19.36 16.34
N LYS A 164 -9.16 -20.60 16.56
CA LYS A 164 -8.77 -21.05 17.92
C LYS A 164 -7.59 -20.18 18.35
N LYS A 165 -7.67 -19.65 19.57
CA LYS A 165 -6.58 -18.94 20.25
C LYS A 165 -5.43 -19.93 20.56
N GLU A 166 -4.62 -20.23 19.56
CA GLU A 166 -3.27 -20.75 19.75
C GLU A 166 -2.33 -19.53 19.81
N ALA A 167 -1.35 -19.55 20.73
CA ALA A 167 -0.37 -18.47 20.84
C ALA A 167 0.40 -18.34 19.51
N PRO A 168 0.64 -17.12 19.00
CA PRO A 168 1.37 -16.93 17.76
C PRO A 168 2.78 -17.52 17.90
N LEU A 169 3.22 -18.24 16.87
CA LEU A 169 4.56 -18.82 16.86
C LEU A 169 5.49 -17.76 16.26
N LEU A 170 5.88 -16.81 17.10
CA LEU A 170 6.74 -15.70 16.71
C LEU A 170 8.20 -16.13 16.70
N LEU A 171 8.90 -15.68 15.66
CA LEU A 171 10.35 -15.78 15.61
C LEU A 171 10.95 -14.85 16.67
N SER A 172 12.03 -15.28 17.34
CA SER A 172 12.80 -14.34 18.17
C SER A 172 13.39 -13.24 17.28
N ARG A 173 13.37 -11.98 17.75
CA ARG A 173 13.87 -10.82 16.97
C ARG A 173 13.18 -10.73 15.61
N THR A 174 11.86 -10.87 15.65
CA THR A 174 11.01 -10.71 14.47
C THR A 174 11.16 -9.30 13.91
N ASN A 175 11.22 -8.30 14.79
CA ASN A 175 11.40 -6.91 14.42
C ASN A 175 12.60 -6.34 15.15
N VAL A 176 13.46 -5.62 14.44
CA VAL A 176 14.64 -4.97 15.01
C VAL A 176 14.80 -3.56 14.42
N PRO A 177 15.38 -2.60 15.16
CA PRO A 177 15.66 -1.28 14.58
C PRO A 177 16.78 -1.40 13.54
N ALA A 178 16.68 -0.63 12.46
CA ALA A 178 17.75 -0.39 11.51
C ALA A 178 17.92 1.10 11.27
N THR A 179 19.05 1.67 11.70
CA THR A 179 19.35 3.09 11.53
C THR A 179 20.22 3.29 10.30
N ILE A 180 19.67 3.93 9.28
CA ILE A 180 20.25 4.05 7.95
C ILE A 180 20.64 5.51 7.69
N PRO A 181 21.82 5.79 7.10
CA PRO A 181 22.20 7.15 6.72
C PRO A 181 21.30 7.71 5.62
N MET A 182 20.98 8.99 5.75
CA MET A 182 20.28 9.78 4.74
C MET A 182 21.23 10.74 4.03
N HIS A 183 20.85 11.09 2.81
CA HIS A 183 21.56 12.04 1.95
C HIS A 183 20.65 13.22 1.62
N LYS A 184 21.25 14.35 1.23
CA LYS A 184 20.53 15.52 0.73
C LYS A 184 20.51 15.49 -0.79
N GLY A 185 19.33 15.72 -1.35
CA GLY A 185 19.11 15.95 -2.78
C GLY A 185 18.23 17.17 -3.00
N ILE A 186 18.01 17.48 -4.26
CA ILE A 186 17.26 18.67 -4.68
C ILE A 186 16.16 18.26 -5.67
N TYR A 187 14.97 18.82 -5.49
CA TYR A 187 13.89 18.80 -6.46
C TYR A 187 13.25 20.19 -6.57
N ASP A 188 13.26 20.79 -7.76
CA ASP A 188 12.74 22.13 -8.05
C ASP A 188 13.14 23.21 -7.02
N GLY A 189 14.41 23.18 -6.61
CA GLY A 189 15.01 24.10 -5.66
C GLY A 189 14.69 23.83 -4.19
N ASN A 190 13.94 22.78 -3.89
CA ASN A 190 13.63 22.33 -2.55
C ASN A 190 14.46 21.10 -2.17
N GLN A 191 14.69 20.93 -0.87
CA GLN A 191 15.43 19.80 -0.34
C GLN A 191 14.62 18.50 -0.41
N VAL A 192 15.31 17.40 -0.69
CA VAL A 192 14.85 16.02 -0.56
C VAL A 192 15.83 15.31 0.36
N LEU A 193 15.32 14.53 1.33
CA LEU A 193 16.14 13.59 2.10
C LEU A 193 15.86 12.18 1.60
N TYR A 194 16.89 11.42 1.27
CA TYR A 194 16.76 10.10 0.66
C TYR A 194 17.80 9.11 1.20
N MET A 195 17.58 7.81 0.99
CA MET A 195 18.55 6.76 1.32
C MET A 195 19.10 6.13 0.04
N ILE A 196 20.21 5.40 0.13
CA ILE A 196 20.72 4.55 -0.97
C ILE A 196 20.84 3.13 -0.41
N THR A 197 20.08 2.21 -0.99
CA THR A 197 19.89 0.85 -0.43
C THR A 197 20.45 -0.24 -1.32
N ASP A 198 20.24 -0.15 -2.63
CA ASP A 198 20.73 -1.13 -3.60
C ASP A 198 21.26 -0.44 -4.85
N GLY A 199 22.14 -1.12 -5.58
CA GLY A 199 22.66 -0.66 -6.87
C GLY A 199 22.87 -1.80 -7.85
N SER A 200 22.73 -1.52 -9.14
CA SER A 200 22.88 -2.52 -10.20
C SER A 200 24.33 -2.85 -10.55
N ASP A 201 25.27 -2.01 -10.14
CA ASP A 201 26.70 -2.11 -10.47
C ASP A 201 27.54 -2.30 -9.20
N GLU A 202 28.45 -3.28 -9.23
CA GLU A 202 29.23 -3.71 -8.08
C GLU A 202 30.22 -2.63 -7.61
N ASP A 203 30.95 -2.02 -8.55
CA ASP A 203 31.94 -1.00 -8.22
C ASP A 203 31.24 0.26 -7.68
N TYR A 204 30.12 0.64 -8.30
CA TYR A 204 29.32 1.79 -7.87
C TYR A 204 28.73 1.59 -6.47
N ALA A 205 28.12 0.43 -6.21
CA ALA A 205 27.56 0.08 -4.90
C ALA A 205 28.65 0.10 -3.82
N LYS A 206 29.84 -0.46 -4.10
CA LYS A 206 30.96 -0.48 -3.17
C LYS A 206 31.48 0.91 -2.82
N ILE A 207 31.66 1.78 -3.83
CA ILE A 207 32.13 3.16 -3.61
C ILE A 207 31.18 3.92 -2.70
N ILE A 208 29.86 3.79 -2.93
CA ILE A 208 28.87 4.45 -2.06
C ILE A 208 28.90 3.85 -0.67
N SER A 209 28.95 2.52 -0.55
CA SER A 209 29.00 1.82 0.73
C SER A 209 30.15 2.31 1.62
N GLU A 210 31.35 2.43 1.04
CA GLU A 210 32.53 2.95 1.73
C GLU A 210 32.35 4.41 2.18
N LYS A 211 31.63 5.22 1.40
CA LYS A 211 31.42 6.65 1.71
C LYS A 211 30.34 6.88 2.78
N GLN A 212 29.25 6.13 2.72
CA GLN A 212 28.12 6.29 3.65
C GLN A 212 28.25 5.43 4.92
N GLU A 213 29.30 4.60 5.01
CA GLU A 213 29.54 3.67 6.13
C GLU A 213 28.34 2.74 6.39
N TRP A 214 27.63 2.39 5.32
CA TRP A 214 26.45 1.52 5.30
C TRP A 214 26.37 0.81 3.96
N ASN A 215 26.14 -0.50 3.94
CA ASN A 215 26.13 -1.26 2.69
C ASN A 215 25.02 -0.81 1.74
N VAL A 216 25.41 -0.60 0.48
CA VAL A 216 24.52 -0.60 -0.68
C VAL A 216 24.59 -2.00 -1.27
N GLU A 217 23.47 -2.72 -1.25
CA GLU A 217 23.41 -4.11 -1.70
C GLU A 217 23.46 -4.20 -3.23
N LEU A 218 24.18 -5.19 -3.74
CA LEU A 218 24.29 -5.41 -5.19
C LEU A 218 23.02 -6.13 -5.71
N ALA A 219 22.29 -5.47 -6.60
CA ALA A 219 21.08 -5.97 -7.27
C ALA A 219 21.22 -5.93 -8.80
N PRO A 220 21.94 -6.90 -9.42
CA PRO A 220 22.36 -6.81 -10.82
C PRO A 220 21.20 -6.67 -11.82
N VAL A 221 20.05 -7.30 -11.54
CA VAL A 221 18.88 -7.29 -12.42
C VAL A 221 18.21 -5.91 -12.54
N LEU A 222 18.58 -4.95 -11.69
CA LEU A 222 18.09 -3.58 -11.80
C LEU A 222 18.63 -2.88 -13.06
N ALA A 223 19.78 -3.29 -13.60
CA ALA A 223 20.37 -2.70 -14.81
C ALA A 223 19.46 -2.86 -16.04
N ASP A 224 18.63 -3.90 -16.06
CA ASP A 224 17.75 -4.23 -17.20
C ASP A 224 16.32 -3.70 -17.02
N VAL A 225 16.02 -3.00 -15.93
CA VAL A 225 14.67 -2.49 -15.64
C VAL A 225 14.19 -1.53 -16.74
N PRO A 226 12.91 -1.62 -17.18
CA PRO A 226 12.39 -0.75 -18.22
C PRO A 226 12.35 0.72 -17.79
N GLU A 227 12.62 1.63 -18.74
CA GLU A 227 12.69 3.09 -18.48
C GLU A 227 11.42 3.65 -17.81
N ASN A 228 10.24 3.09 -18.08
CA ASN A 228 8.98 3.55 -17.49
C ASN A 228 8.79 3.14 -16.01
N ALA A 229 9.69 2.32 -15.47
CA ALA A 229 9.79 2.03 -14.04
C ALA A 229 10.89 2.86 -13.36
N LEU A 230 11.63 3.69 -14.12
CA LEU A 230 12.74 4.48 -13.62
C LEU A 230 12.40 5.97 -13.63
N GLN A 231 12.93 6.69 -12.65
CA GLN A 231 13.11 8.13 -12.77
C GLN A 231 14.61 8.46 -12.95
N LYS A 232 14.98 9.74 -13.09
CA LYS A 232 16.36 10.16 -13.30
C LYS A 232 16.94 10.79 -12.03
N LEU A 233 18.18 10.39 -11.70
CA LEU A 233 19.01 11.04 -10.70
C LEU A 233 20.24 11.64 -11.38
N PHE A 234 20.41 12.95 -11.27
CA PHE A 234 21.53 13.66 -11.85
C PHE A 234 22.64 13.83 -10.81
N ILE A 235 23.81 13.25 -11.07
CA ILE A 235 24.95 13.20 -10.16
C ILE A 235 26.12 13.98 -10.75
N PHE A 236 26.76 14.87 -9.98
CA PHE A 236 27.75 15.80 -10.50
C PHE A 236 29.19 15.31 -10.28
N LYS A 237 29.97 15.23 -11.36
CA LYS A 237 31.39 14.80 -11.33
C LYS A 237 32.40 15.93 -11.29
N ASN A 238 31.94 17.15 -11.52
CA ASN A 238 32.72 18.37 -11.34
C ASN A 238 31.78 19.58 -11.10
N GLY A 239 32.37 20.76 -10.94
CA GLY A 239 31.63 22.02 -10.84
C GLY A 239 31.63 22.58 -9.43
N VAL A 240 30.45 22.96 -8.92
CA VAL A 240 30.28 23.53 -7.58
C VAL A 240 30.57 22.45 -6.55
N LYS A 241 31.46 22.72 -5.58
CA LYS A 241 31.74 21.78 -4.47
C LYS A 241 30.54 21.69 -3.54
N GLY A 242 30.27 20.49 -3.05
CA GLY A 242 29.16 20.19 -2.14
C GLY A 242 29.30 18.78 -1.57
N ASP A 243 28.20 18.24 -1.04
CA ASP A 243 28.17 16.97 -0.31
C ASP A 243 27.69 15.79 -1.15
N GLY A 244 27.38 16.00 -2.43
CA GLY A 244 26.97 14.96 -3.37
C GLY A 244 27.99 13.82 -3.51
N ILE A 245 27.60 12.70 -4.11
CA ILE A 245 28.32 11.42 -4.18
C ILE A 245 29.79 11.60 -4.57
N TYR A 246 30.09 12.43 -5.58
CA TYR A 246 31.47 12.71 -6.02
C TYR A 246 32.11 13.99 -5.41
N GLY A 247 31.52 14.58 -4.38
CA GLY A 247 32.04 15.78 -3.67
C GLY A 247 31.74 17.11 -4.37
N PHE A 248 30.71 17.11 -5.22
CA PHE A 248 30.15 18.30 -5.87
C PHE A 248 28.75 18.57 -5.33
N GLN A 249 28.00 19.47 -5.96
CA GLN A 249 26.64 19.80 -5.50
C GLN A 249 25.77 18.55 -5.29
N ASP A 250 24.76 18.71 -4.45
CA ASP A 250 23.77 17.67 -4.16
C ASP A 250 23.08 17.18 -5.44
N GLU A 251 22.66 15.92 -5.42
CA GLU A 251 22.00 15.28 -6.54
C GLU A 251 20.64 15.91 -6.82
N VAL A 252 20.27 15.96 -8.10
CA VAL A 252 18.98 16.52 -8.51
C VAL A 252 18.08 15.38 -8.99
N PHE A 253 16.88 15.28 -8.41
CA PHE A 253 15.87 14.30 -8.79
C PHE A 253 14.97 14.86 -9.91
N SER A 254 14.48 13.98 -10.78
CA SER A 254 13.46 14.35 -11.78
C SER A 254 12.02 14.37 -11.23
N SER A 255 11.76 13.72 -10.10
CA SER A 255 10.44 13.68 -9.47
C SER A 255 10.54 13.40 -7.96
N THR A 256 9.43 13.63 -7.26
CA THR A 256 9.24 13.25 -5.86
C THR A 256 7.95 12.46 -5.70
N PRO A 257 7.69 11.83 -4.54
CA PRO A 257 6.41 11.17 -4.27
C PRO A 257 5.17 12.05 -4.50
N SER A 258 5.30 13.39 -4.46
CA SER A 258 4.21 14.31 -4.82
C SER A 258 3.78 14.19 -6.29
N GLN A 259 4.65 13.73 -7.19
CA GLN A 259 4.34 13.43 -8.59
C GLN A 259 4.12 11.92 -8.76
N GLU A 260 3.08 11.38 -8.11
CA GLU A 260 2.85 9.94 -7.95
C GLU A 260 2.99 9.13 -9.26
N SER A 261 2.46 9.62 -10.38
CA SER A 261 2.55 8.91 -11.67
C SER A 261 3.93 8.91 -12.33
N GLN A 262 4.85 9.75 -11.85
CA GLN A 262 6.23 9.88 -12.33
C GLN A 262 7.25 9.32 -11.33
N TYR A 263 6.87 9.25 -10.06
CA TYR A 263 7.76 8.81 -8.98
C TYR A 263 8.18 7.34 -9.13
N SER A 264 9.47 7.10 -8.94
CA SER A 264 10.05 5.77 -8.74
C SER A 264 11.18 5.86 -7.71
N ALA A 265 11.29 4.90 -6.79
CA ALA A 265 12.51 4.81 -5.98
C ALA A 265 13.71 4.33 -6.81
N LEU A 266 13.48 3.68 -7.96
CA LEU A 266 14.53 3.26 -8.88
C LEU A 266 14.94 4.43 -9.78
N ASN A 267 16.22 4.77 -9.71
CA ASN A 267 16.79 5.92 -10.39
C ASN A 267 17.84 5.48 -11.41
N SER A 268 17.62 5.84 -12.68
CA SER A 268 18.65 5.80 -13.71
C SER A 268 19.66 6.92 -13.46
N ILE A 269 20.93 6.55 -13.37
CA ILE A 269 22.01 7.47 -13.03
C ILE A 269 22.54 8.19 -14.27
N ILE A 270 22.42 9.51 -14.24
CA ILE A 270 22.99 10.42 -15.25
C ILE A 270 24.11 11.22 -14.60
N GLU A 271 25.34 10.93 -15.00
CA GLU A 271 26.50 11.68 -14.52
C GLU A 271 26.66 12.97 -15.33
N ILE A 272 26.83 14.08 -14.61
CA ILE A 272 26.94 15.43 -15.14
C ILE A 272 28.38 15.92 -15.06
N THR A 273 28.91 16.38 -16.20
CA THR A 273 30.22 17.03 -16.27
C THR A 273 30.13 18.39 -16.96
N TRP A 274 30.55 19.45 -16.28
CA TRP A 274 30.79 20.77 -16.84
C TRP A 274 31.92 20.73 -17.87
N LYS A 275 31.65 21.26 -19.06
CA LYS A 275 32.65 21.37 -20.14
C LYS A 275 33.69 22.44 -19.82
N ALA A 276 34.91 22.23 -20.32
CA ALA A 276 36.02 23.16 -20.09
C ALA A 276 35.67 24.60 -20.55
N GLY A 277 36.05 25.59 -19.74
CA GLY A 277 35.78 27.01 -20.01
C GLY A 277 34.37 27.50 -19.62
N GLN A 278 33.47 26.60 -19.20
CA GLN A 278 32.16 26.99 -18.67
C GLN A 278 32.24 27.40 -17.21
N LYS A 279 31.48 28.42 -16.82
CA LYS A 279 31.33 28.80 -15.41
C LYS A 279 30.29 27.88 -14.76
N ALA A 280 30.74 27.04 -13.84
CA ALA A 280 29.86 26.19 -13.05
C ALA A 280 28.93 27.01 -12.15
N THR A 281 27.68 26.60 -12.08
CA THR A 281 26.62 27.13 -11.22
C THR A 281 25.83 25.99 -10.64
N GLU A 282 25.23 26.18 -9.47
CA GLU A 282 24.37 25.16 -8.89
C GLU A 282 23.10 24.98 -9.74
N PHE A 283 22.71 23.73 -10.00
CA PHE A 283 21.43 23.40 -10.60
C PHE A 283 20.39 23.04 -9.55
N LYS A 284 19.17 23.53 -9.75
CA LYS A 284 18.06 23.37 -8.81
C LYS A 284 16.94 22.45 -9.32
N SER A 285 16.90 22.15 -10.61
CA SER A 285 15.86 21.34 -11.22
C SER A 285 16.41 20.50 -12.36
N ALA A 286 15.78 19.37 -12.62
CA ALA A 286 16.07 18.54 -13.79
C ALA A 286 15.91 19.33 -15.10
N THR A 287 14.90 20.21 -15.16
CA THR A 287 14.64 21.09 -16.31
C THR A 287 15.84 21.99 -16.63
N ASP A 288 16.44 22.62 -15.61
CA ASP A 288 17.62 23.49 -15.81
C ASP A 288 18.85 22.70 -16.26
N ILE A 289 19.01 21.47 -15.78
CA ILE A 289 20.10 20.58 -16.17
C ILE A 289 19.95 20.19 -17.64
N ILE A 290 18.76 19.75 -18.05
CA ILE A 290 18.48 19.39 -19.45
C ILE A 290 18.71 20.59 -20.38
N ALA A 291 18.21 21.78 -20.03
CA ALA A 291 18.45 22.98 -20.82
C ALA A 291 19.95 23.37 -20.91
N ALA A 292 20.74 23.09 -19.86
CA ALA A 292 22.18 23.34 -19.88
C ALA A 292 22.96 22.34 -20.74
N GLU A 293 22.49 21.09 -20.83
CA GLU A 293 23.03 20.09 -21.75
C GLU A 293 22.73 20.48 -23.19
N GLU A 294 21.46 20.78 -23.51
CA GLU A 294 21.03 21.24 -24.83
C GLU A 294 21.75 22.53 -25.26
N GLY A 295 22.02 23.42 -24.31
CA GLY A 295 22.81 24.64 -24.49
C GLY A 295 24.32 24.41 -24.60
N GLY A 296 24.80 23.16 -24.48
CA GLY A 296 26.20 22.78 -24.65
C GLY A 296 27.13 23.19 -23.49
N ARG A 297 26.59 23.48 -22.30
CA ARG A 297 27.39 23.87 -21.11
C ARG A 297 27.92 22.67 -20.34
N ILE A 298 27.16 21.59 -20.33
CA ILE A 298 27.48 20.33 -19.66
C ILE A 298 27.45 19.18 -20.67
N GLU A 299 27.85 18.00 -20.22
CA GLU A 299 27.77 16.72 -20.92
C GLU A 299 27.08 15.71 -20.01
N PHE A 300 26.18 14.91 -20.58
CA PHE A 300 25.59 13.76 -19.90
C PHE A 300 26.41 12.50 -20.21
N ASN A 301 26.62 11.71 -19.17
CA ASN A 301 27.01 10.32 -19.29
C ASN A 301 25.87 9.47 -18.71
N GLU A 302 25.05 8.91 -19.59
CA GLU A 302 24.01 7.93 -19.22
C GLU A 302 24.69 6.60 -18.91
N THR A 303 24.78 6.27 -17.63
CA THR A 303 25.66 5.20 -17.15
C THR A 303 25.10 3.79 -17.40
N GLY A 304 23.77 3.67 -17.57
CA GLY A 304 23.05 2.38 -17.50
C GLY A 304 22.95 1.81 -16.08
N ILE A 305 23.48 2.50 -15.07
CA ILE A 305 23.41 2.09 -13.67
C ILE A 305 22.07 2.53 -13.09
N VAL A 306 21.46 1.65 -12.30
CA VAL A 306 20.24 1.92 -11.54
C VAL A 306 20.54 1.82 -10.05
N LEU A 307 20.10 2.82 -9.28
CA LEU A 307 20.13 2.79 -7.82
C LEU A 307 18.70 2.75 -7.27
N ASN A 308 18.51 2.01 -6.18
CA ASN A 308 17.33 2.11 -5.34
C ASN A 308 17.56 3.22 -4.31
N THR A 309 16.92 4.38 -4.53
CA THR A 309 17.05 5.57 -3.69
C THR A 309 15.72 6.11 -3.17
N PRO A 310 15.07 5.40 -2.22
CA PRO A 310 13.81 5.84 -1.65
C PRO A 310 13.91 7.21 -0.96
N GLN A 311 12.93 8.08 -1.20
CA GLN A 311 12.85 9.41 -0.59
C GLN A 311 12.11 9.35 0.76
N ILE A 312 12.72 9.90 1.80
CA ILE A 312 12.22 9.94 3.19
C ILE A 312 11.47 11.23 3.47
N ILE A 313 12.02 12.38 3.06
CA ILE A 313 11.41 13.71 3.15
C ILE A 313 11.48 14.37 1.78
N TRP A 314 10.40 15.00 1.34
CA TRP A 314 10.29 15.76 0.10
C TRP A 314 9.46 17.03 0.35
N PRO A 315 9.36 17.97 -0.61
CA PRO A 315 8.90 19.34 -0.31
C PRO A 315 7.51 19.44 0.35
N ASP A 316 6.61 18.54 -0.01
CA ASP A 316 5.21 18.55 0.46
C ASP A 316 4.87 17.34 1.34
N GLY A 317 5.87 16.56 1.79
CA GLY A 317 5.59 15.34 2.55
C GLY A 317 6.81 14.58 3.05
N GLN A 318 6.53 13.50 3.75
CA GLN A 318 7.51 12.55 4.24
C GLN A 318 6.89 11.17 4.39
N MET A 319 7.72 10.14 4.51
CA MET A 319 7.26 8.82 4.93
C MET A 319 6.61 8.86 6.32
N THR A 320 5.67 7.95 6.56
CA THR A 320 4.92 7.92 7.82
C THR A 320 5.81 7.41 8.95
N VAL A 321 6.04 8.26 9.94
CA VAL A 321 6.63 7.85 11.23
C VAL A 321 5.53 7.25 12.09
N ARG A 322 5.70 6.01 12.51
CA ARG A 322 4.71 5.29 13.32
C ARG A 322 4.58 5.88 14.72
N LEU A 323 3.39 5.76 15.30
CA LEU A 323 3.07 6.29 16.63
C LEU A 323 3.61 5.39 17.75
N ASP A 324 3.58 4.08 17.56
CA ASP A 324 4.08 3.07 18.49
C ASP A 324 5.57 2.81 18.23
N LYS A 325 6.41 3.61 18.90
CA LYS A 325 7.87 3.61 18.73
C LYS A 325 8.59 2.42 19.37
N GLU A 326 7.91 1.63 20.20
CA GLU A 326 8.51 0.45 20.83
C GLU A 326 8.48 -0.72 19.85
N ILE A 327 9.67 -1.18 19.43
CA ILE A 327 9.79 -2.34 18.55
C ILE A 327 9.58 -3.61 19.37
N THR A 328 8.57 -4.40 18.99
CA THR A 328 8.23 -5.68 19.64
C THR A 328 8.02 -6.76 18.59
N ASP A 329 8.13 -8.03 18.99
CA ASP A 329 7.88 -9.16 18.08
C ASP A 329 6.40 -9.26 17.63
N GLU A 330 5.48 -8.58 18.33
CA GLU A 330 4.03 -8.58 18.07
C GLU A 330 3.55 -7.34 17.29
N MET A 331 4.44 -6.42 16.95
CA MET A 331 4.05 -5.15 16.34
C MET A 331 3.39 -5.35 14.97
N PHE A 332 2.36 -4.55 14.69
CA PHE A 332 1.66 -4.61 13.42
C PHE A 332 2.52 -4.06 12.28
N TYR A 333 2.30 -4.68 11.11
CA TYR A 333 2.93 -4.29 9.84
C TYR A 333 2.38 -2.96 9.30
N SER A 334 1.20 -2.54 9.74
CA SER A 334 0.55 -1.28 9.35
C SER A 334 0.94 -0.10 10.25
N GLY A 335 0.64 1.12 9.80
CA GLY A 335 0.79 2.34 10.62
C GLY A 335 2.15 3.04 10.51
N GLY A 336 3.03 2.57 9.61
CA GLY A 336 4.32 3.18 9.33
C GLY A 336 5.50 2.23 9.58
N GLN A 337 6.53 2.37 8.76
CA GLN A 337 7.76 1.57 8.82
C GLN A 337 8.92 2.30 9.51
N ILE A 338 8.76 3.59 9.82
CA ILE A 338 9.80 4.42 10.41
C ILE A 338 9.49 4.71 11.87
N ILE A 339 10.47 4.54 12.75
CA ILE A 339 10.43 4.88 14.19
C ILE A 339 10.81 6.34 14.43
N GLU A 340 11.85 6.79 13.72
CA GLU A 340 12.44 8.11 13.91
C GLU A 340 13.15 8.59 12.64
N ILE A 341 13.07 9.88 12.37
CA ILE A 341 13.86 10.59 11.37
C ILE A 341 14.66 11.64 12.13
N ASN A 342 15.99 11.58 12.05
CA ASN A 342 16.89 12.54 12.67
C ASN A 342 17.60 13.34 11.58
N GLU A 343 17.14 14.57 11.36
CA GLU A 343 17.69 15.49 10.35
C GLU A 343 19.03 16.12 10.77
N GLU A 344 19.36 16.12 12.07
CA GLU A 344 20.64 16.64 12.56
C GLU A 344 21.78 15.65 12.30
N GLU A 345 21.56 14.38 12.66
CA GLU A 345 22.50 13.28 12.42
C GLU A 345 22.36 12.69 11.01
N MET A 346 21.40 13.17 10.21
CA MET A 346 21.11 12.66 8.86
C MET A 346 20.89 11.14 8.85
N THR A 347 20.04 10.64 9.74
CA THR A 347 19.71 9.21 9.82
C THR A 347 18.21 8.98 9.91
N VAL A 348 17.76 7.80 9.49
CA VAL A 348 16.38 7.33 9.65
C VAL A 348 16.38 5.93 10.24
N THR A 349 15.54 5.70 11.25
CA THR A 349 15.43 4.39 11.90
C THR A 349 14.16 3.69 11.43
N PHE A 350 14.33 2.62 10.68
CA PHE A 350 13.27 1.73 10.22
C PHE A 350 13.01 0.58 11.19
N VAL A 351 11.80 0.02 11.11
CA VAL A 351 11.51 -1.33 11.59
C VAL A 351 11.96 -2.32 10.51
N ALA A 352 12.98 -3.11 10.83
CA ALA A 352 13.44 -4.20 9.99
C ALA A 352 12.73 -5.49 10.38
N HIS A 353 12.10 -6.13 9.39
CA HIS A 353 11.29 -7.32 9.56
C HIS A 353 12.11 -8.57 9.23
N ARG A 354 11.98 -9.60 10.05
CA ARG A 354 12.62 -10.90 9.83
C ARG A 354 11.79 -11.73 8.86
N GLY A 355 12.47 -12.33 7.88
CA GLY A 355 11.89 -13.30 6.94
C GLY A 355 12.82 -14.47 6.68
N TRP A 356 12.45 -15.28 5.69
CA TRP A 356 13.26 -16.39 5.20
C TRP A 356 13.76 -16.12 3.78
N GLY A 357 15.04 -16.39 3.53
CA GLY A 357 15.58 -16.52 2.18
C GLY A 357 15.09 -17.80 1.49
N PRO A 358 15.40 -17.99 0.20
CA PRO A 358 14.91 -19.13 -0.58
C PRO A 358 15.41 -20.48 -0.03
N ASP A 359 16.52 -20.49 0.70
CA ASP A 359 17.18 -21.65 1.30
C ASP A 359 16.99 -21.75 2.82
N GLY A 360 16.10 -20.94 3.42
CA GLY A 360 15.82 -20.96 4.86
C GLY A 360 16.83 -20.18 5.71
N ARG A 361 17.78 -19.47 5.10
CA ARG A 361 18.57 -18.49 5.86
C ARG A 361 17.67 -17.36 6.37
N THR A 362 18.02 -16.79 7.51
CA THR A 362 17.33 -15.59 8.01
C THR A 362 17.74 -14.37 7.19
N ILE A 363 16.75 -13.57 6.83
CA ILE A 363 16.92 -12.26 6.19
C ILE A 363 16.25 -11.18 7.04
N TYR A 364 16.75 -9.96 6.92
CA TYR A 364 16.08 -8.75 7.43
C TYR A 364 15.83 -7.80 6.28
N TYR A 365 14.67 -7.15 6.29
CA TYR A 365 14.28 -6.24 5.23
C TYR A 365 13.43 -5.09 5.78
N ILE A 366 13.49 -3.95 5.11
CA ILE A 366 12.61 -2.80 5.38
C ILE A 366 11.59 -2.68 4.24
N VAL A 367 10.62 -1.76 4.36
CA VAL A 367 9.68 -1.47 3.26
C VAL A 367 9.64 0.04 3.04
N THR A 368 9.83 0.48 1.79
CA THR A 368 10.02 1.90 1.47
C THR A 368 8.96 2.48 0.57
N ASP A 369 8.45 1.69 -0.37
CA ASP A 369 7.33 2.04 -1.24
C ASP A 369 6.63 0.79 -1.78
N ALA A 370 5.41 0.97 -2.28
CA ALA A 370 4.61 -0.10 -2.85
C ALA A 370 3.63 0.41 -3.92
N THR A 371 3.14 -0.53 -4.72
CA THR A 371 1.97 -0.36 -5.58
C THR A 371 1.02 -1.54 -5.38
N PRO A 372 -0.31 -1.36 -5.44
CA PRO A 372 -1.02 -0.09 -5.57
C PRO A 372 -1.01 0.74 -4.28
N SER A 373 -1.62 1.93 -4.33
CA SER A 373 -1.66 2.87 -3.20
C SER A 373 -2.30 2.30 -1.93
N GLY A 374 -3.29 1.41 -2.02
CA GLY A 374 -3.97 0.82 -0.86
C GLY A 374 -3.01 0.11 0.11
N PRO A 375 -2.24 -0.92 -0.32
CA PRO A 375 -1.18 -1.51 0.49
C PRO A 375 -0.11 -0.50 0.94
N ALA A 376 0.29 0.45 0.07
CA ALA A 376 1.28 1.46 0.44
C ALA A 376 0.81 2.33 1.63
N GLU A 377 -0.42 2.85 1.55
CA GLU A 377 -1.07 3.63 2.62
C GLU A 377 -1.20 2.80 3.90
N SER A 378 -1.61 1.53 3.79
CA SER A 378 -1.75 0.64 4.94
C SER A 378 -0.42 0.43 5.69
N MET A 379 0.67 0.22 4.95
CA MET A 379 2.03 0.08 5.51
C MET A 379 2.64 1.41 5.95
N GLY A 380 2.07 2.55 5.56
CA GLY A 380 2.61 3.88 5.81
C GLY A 380 3.85 4.20 4.96
N VAL A 381 3.95 3.61 3.77
CA VAL A 381 5.04 3.79 2.81
C VAL A 381 4.59 4.57 1.58
N VAL A 382 5.52 4.97 0.73
CA VAL A 382 5.21 5.76 -0.47
C VAL A 382 4.44 4.93 -1.50
N SER A 383 3.45 5.53 -2.18
CA SER A 383 2.84 4.96 -3.37
C SER A 383 3.76 5.15 -4.58
N SER A 384 4.14 4.07 -5.26
CA SER A 384 4.95 4.12 -6.49
C SER A 384 4.30 3.30 -7.62
N PRO A 385 3.29 3.87 -8.31
CA PRO A 385 2.60 3.19 -9.41
C PRO A 385 3.53 2.71 -10.54
N SER A 386 4.65 3.39 -10.78
CA SER A 386 5.63 3.03 -11.82
C SER A 386 6.23 1.63 -11.60
N SER A 387 6.33 1.17 -10.35
CA SER A 387 6.78 -0.18 -9.99
C SER A 387 5.87 -1.28 -10.56
N ALA A 388 4.62 -0.99 -10.92
CA ALA A 388 3.73 -1.96 -11.57
C ALA A 388 4.28 -2.46 -12.92
N ASN A 389 5.10 -1.64 -13.59
CA ASN A 389 5.77 -2.01 -14.83
C ASN A 389 6.78 -3.17 -14.66
N LEU A 390 7.13 -3.54 -13.42
CA LEU A 390 8.00 -4.66 -13.10
C LEU A 390 7.26 -6.00 -12.97
N ILE A 391 5.91 -6.03 -13.05
CA ILE A 391 5.13 -7.24 -12.73
C ILE A 391 5.47 -8.45 -13.62
N ALA A 392 5.97 -8.24 -14.83
CA ALA A 392 6.42 -9.30 -15.72
C ALA A 392 7.93 -9.25 -16.01
N HIS A 393 8.67 -8.37 -15.33
CA HIS A 393 10.09 -8.14 -15.53
C HIS A 393 10.94 -8.91 -14.51
N SER A 394 12.17 -9.27 -14.88
CA SER A 394 13.16 -9.90 -13.97
C SER A 394 13.66 -8.96 -12.89
N GLY A 395 13.44 -7.66 -13.07
CA GLY A 395 13.75 -6.62 -12.09
C GLY A 395 12.91 -6.71 -10.82
N ALA A 396 11.81 -7.49 -10.82
CA ALA A 396 11.11 -7.88 -9.61
C ALA A 396 11.15 -9.39 -9.41
N VAL A 397 11.49 -9.80 -8.18
CA VAL A 397 11.63 -11.21 -7.77
C VAL A 397 10.42 -11.64 -6.95
N ASP A 398 10.07 -12.91 -6.98
CA ASP A 398 8.91 -13.40 -6.25
C ASP A 398 9.15 -13.40 -4.71
N LEU A 399 8.17 -12.90 -3.95
CA LEU A 399 8.11 -12.98 -2.48
C LEU A 399 6.81 -13.66 -2.07
N PHE A 400 6.91 -14.72 -1.27
CA PHE A 400 5.78 -15.55 -0.88
C PHE A 400 5.29 -15.17 0.51
N GLN A 401 4.06 -14.65 0.59
CA GLN A 401 3.39 -14.25 1.83
C GLN A 401 2.25 -15.20 2.16
N PHE A 402 2.12 -15.59 3.42
CA PHE A 402 1.08 -16.52 3.86
C PHE A 402 -0.19 -15.77 4.23
N LYS A 403 -1.32 -16.19 3.68
CA LYS A 403 -2.63 -15.56 3.96
C LYS A 403 -3.52 -16.36 4.91
N ASN A 404 -3.09 -17.57 5.30
CA ASN A 404 -3.71 -18.40 6.31
C ASN A 404 -2.69 -19.38 6.95
N GLY A 405 -3.15 -20.21 7.89
CA GLY A 405 -2.34 -21.24 8.54
C GLY A 405 -1.81 -20.77 9.89
N ILE A 406 -0.49 -20.88 10.10
CA ILE A 406 0.15 -20.54 11.37
C ILE A 406 0.17 -19.03 11.57
N ILE A 407 -0.39 -18.54 12.68
CA ILE A 407 -0.31 -17.13 13.07
C ILE A 407 1.14 -16.79 13.36
N GLY A 408 1.59 -15.67 12.79
CA GLY A 408 2.95 -15.20 12.96
C GLY A 408 3.09 -13.73 12.58
N SER A 409 4.32 -13.33 12.31
CA SER A 409 4.71 -11.95 12.08
C SER A 409 4.75 -11.51 10.62
N GLY A 410 4.32 -12.37 9.70
CA GLY A 410 4.21 -12.04 8.30
C GLY A 410 3.23 -10.88 8.07
N PRO A 411 3.32 -10.17 6.94
CA PRO A 411 2.54 -8.96 6.67
C PRO A 411 1.02 -9.13 6.75
N LEU A 412 0.53 -10.36 6.58
CA LEU A 412 -0.89 -10.72 6.64
C LEU A 412 -1.30 -11.39 7.97
N GLY A 413 -0.44 -11.36 8.99
CA GLY A 413 -0.70 -11.94 10.32
C GLY A 413 -0.46 -13.45 10.44
N PHE A 414 0.17 -14.06 9.43
CA PHE A 414 0.56 -15.48 9.44
C PHE A 414 2.08 -15.60 9.46
N GLN A 415 2.63 -16.78 9.21
CA GLN A 415 4.09 -16.96 9.28
C GLN A 415 4.85 -15.97 8.38
N PRO A 416 6.12 -15.67 8.71
CA PRO A 416 7.00 -14.84 7.90
C PRO A 416 7.06 -15.27 6.43
N GLY A 417 7.26 -14.29 5.56
CA GLY A 417 7.39 -14.55 4.13
C GLY A 417 8.68 -15.28 3.78
N ILE A 418 8.68 -15.92 2.61
CA ILE A 418 9.84 -16.59 2.02
C ILE A 418 10.19 -15.87 0.73
N ALA A 419 11.42 -15.38 0.61
CA ALA A 419 11.92 -14.70 -0.57
C ALA A 419 12.37 -15.69 -1.65
N GLY A 420 12.18 -15.33 -2.92
CA GLY A 420 12.64 -16.11 -4.07
C GLY A 420 14.13 -15.94 -4.40
N ALA A 421 14.81 -14.97 -3.79
CA ALA A 421 16.24 -14.72 -3.90
C ALA A 421 16.81 -14.19 -2.58
N SER A 422 18.13 -14.19 -2.46
CA SER A 422 18.89 -13.62 -1.34
C SER A 422 20.07 -12.78 -1.81
N LEU A 423 20.61 -11.99 -0.89
CA LEU A 423 21.85 -11.25 -1.13
C LEU A 423 22.95 -12.19 -1.65
N GLY A 424 23.62 -11.74 -2.72
CA GLY A 424 24.63 -12.52 -3.44
C GLY A 424 24.09 -13.38 -4.59
N ASP A 425 22.78 -13.57 -4.70
CA ASP A 425 22.19 -14.24 -5.87
C ASP A 425 22.21 -13.30 -7.09
N ALA A 426 22.53 -13.85 -8.27
CA ALA A 426 22.59 -13.07 -9.51
C ALA A 426 21.24 -12.44 -9.91
N ASN A 427 20.14 -12.98 -9.38
CA ASN A 427 18.79 -12.49 -9.60
C ASN A 427 18.22 -11.68 -8.43
N TYR A 428 19.01 -11.32 -7.41
CA TYR A 428 18.53 -10.50 -6.30
C TYR A 428 18.08 -9.11 -6.77
N SER A 429 16.95 -8.64 -6.22
CA SER A 429 16.39 -7.31 -6.39
C SER A 429 15.67 -6.88 -5.11
N PRO A 430 15.67 -5.58 -4.75
CA PRO A 430 14.82 -5.07 -3.69
C PRO A 430 13.33 -5.00 -4.08
N MET A 431 12.99 -5.21 -5.35
CA MET A 431 11.61 -5.15 -5.83
C MET A 431 10.97 -6.54 -5.80
N TRP A 432 9.86 -6.67 -5.07
CA TRP A 432 9.21 -7.95 -4.83
C TRP A 432 7.84 -8.04 -5.48
N ARG A 433 7.65 -9.08 -6.30
CA ARG A 433 6.35 -9.53 -6.79
C ARG A 433 5.71 -10.43 -5.76
N ILE A 434 4.59 -9.99 -5.20
CA ILE A 434 3.97 -10.70 -4.08
C ILE A 434 3.12 -11.87 -4.58
N TYR A 435 3.41 -13.06 -4.06
CA TYR A 435 2.57 -14.25 -4.17
C TYR A 435 1.94 -14.57 -2.83
N LEU A 436 0.66 -14.93 -2.86
CA LEU A 436 -0.09 -15.42 -1.72
C LEU A 436 -0.02 -16.93 -1.66
N VAL A 437 0.39 -17.45 -0.51
CA VAL A 437 0.36 -18.87 -0.17
C VAL A 437 -0.84 -19.12 0.73
N GLU A 438 -1.68 -20.07 0.34
CA GLU A 438 -2.87 -20.48 1.09
C GLU A 438 -2.89 -22.00 1.28
N TRP A 439 -2.87 -22.44 2.54
CA TRP A 439 -3.14 -23.82 2.92
C TRP A 439 -4.59 -24.20 2.58
N ASN A 440 -4.76 -25.35 1.91
CA ASN A 440 -6.08 -25.88 1.60
C ASN A 440 -6.86 -26.24 2.89
N ASP A 441 -6.14 -26.77 3.89
CA ASP A 441 -6.62 -26.93 5.27
C ASP A 441 -5.65 -26.24 6.24
N ALA A 442 -6.06 -25.09 6.77
CA ALA A 442 -5.26 -24.30 7.71
C ALA A 442 -4.87 -25.06 8.99
N LYS A 443 -5.64 -26.08 9.40
CA LYS A 443 -5.32 -26.90 10.59
C LYS A 443 -4.19 -27.88 10.35
N SER A 444 -3.87 -28.14 9.09
CA SER A 444 -2.75 -28.99 8.67
C SER A 444 -1.46 -28.20 8.43
N ALA A 445 -1.52 -26.87 8.60
CA ALA A 445 -0.41 -25.98 8.29
C ALA A 445 0.86 -26.34 9.07
N LYS A 446 1.99 -26.23 8.39
CA LYS A 446 3.33 -26.40 8.94
C LYS A 446 4.15 -25.15 8.66
N ILE A 447 5.18 -24.94 9.46
CA ILE A 447 6.16 -23.89 9.18
C ILE A 447 6.88 -24.27 7.89
N LEU A 448 6.90 -23.34 6.94
CA LEU A 448 7.68 -23.47 5.72
C LEU A 448 8.82 -22.45 5.81
N GLU A 449 10.05 -22.89 5.56
CA GLU A 449 11.24 -22.04 5.72
C GLU A 449 11.95 -21.81 4.37
N THR A 450 11.73 -22.68 3.39
CA THR A 450 12.39 -22.61 2.10
C THR A 450 11.41 -22.48 0.94
N LYS A 451 11.90 -22.00 -0.21
CA LYS A 451 11.13 -22.02 -1.46
C LYS A 451 10.81 -23.45 -1.90
N SER A 452 11.73 -24.39 -1.64
CA SER A 452 11.53 -25.81 -1.91
C SER A 452 10.38 -26.40 -1.10
N ASP A 453 10.12 -25.91 0.11
CA ASP A 453 8.97 -26.36 0.90
C ASP A 453 7.68 -25.94 0.22
N ILE A 454 7.55 -24.67 -0.18
CA ILE A 454 6.36 -24.18 -0.90
C ILE A 454 6.11 -25.03 -2.14
N ASP A 455 7.14 -25.30 -2.93
CA ASP A 455 7.02 -26.07 -4.18
C ASP A 455 6.59 -27.51 -3.92
N SER A 456 7.15 -28.16 -2.91
CA SER A 456 6.78 -29.52 -2.54
C SER A 456 5.33 -29.61 -2.07
N PHE A 457 4.90 -28.72 -1.16
CA PHE A 457 3.53 -28.73 -0.64
C PHE A 457 2.51 -28.29 -1.70
N HIS A 458 2.90 -27.44 -2.64
CA HIS A 458 2.05 -27.10 -3.78
C HIS A 458 1.88 -28.30 -4.73
N ALA A 459 2.97 -29.02 -5.03
CA ALA A 459 2.93 -30.21 -5.89
C ALA A 459 2.07 -31.34 -5.30
N ASP A 460 2.01 -31.42 -3.97
CA ASP A 460 1.18 -32.38 -3.21
C ASP A 460 -0.28 -31.91 -3.03
N ASP A 461 -0.70 -30.80 -3.65
CA ASP A 461 -2.04 -30.21 -3.52
C ASP A 461 -2.44 -29.91 -2.06
N MET A 462 -1.46 -29.54 -1.23
CA MET A 462 -1.67 -29.17 0.17
C MET A 462 -1.90 -27.65 0.33
N LEU A 463 -1.38 -26.87 -0.61
CA LEU A 463 -1.53 -25.42 -0.65
C LEU A 463 -1.66 -24.90 -2.09
N SER A 464 -2.20 -23.70 -2.22
CA SER A 464 -2.24 -22.94 -3.46
C SER A 464 -1.29 -21.74 -3.39
N VAL A 465 -0.73 -21.37 -4.54
CA VAL A 465 0.14 -20.22 -4.71
C VAL A 465 -0.44 -19.36 -5.83
N SER A 466 -0.75 -18.10 -5.54
CA SER A 466 -1.38 -17.20 -6.51
C SER A 466 -0.80 -15.80 -6.40
N ILE A 467 -0.64 -15.10 -7.52
CA ILE A 467 -0.17 -13.71 -7.53
C ILE A 467 -1.14 -12.80 -6.75
N ALA A 468 -0.60 -11.91 -5.92
CA ALA A 468 -1.41 -10.94 -5.19
C ALA A 468 -1.94 -9.85 -6.14
N ARG A 469 -3.24 -9.57 -6.05
CA ARG A 469 -3.95 -8.55 -6.85
C ARG A 469 -4.87 -7.70 -5.96
N PRO A 470 -4.34 -6.93 -5.00
CA PRO A 470 -5.14 -6.02 -4.19
C PRO A 470 -5.88 -5.07 -5.11
N THR A 471 -7.21 -4.98 -4.94
CA THR A 471 -8.12 -4.22 -5.82
C THR A 471 -7.92 -4.50 -7.32
N ASN A 472 -7.54 -5.74 -7.68
CA ASN A 472 -7.27 -6.18 -9.05
C ASN A 472 -6.07 -5.47 -9.74
N SER A 473 -5.19 -4.83 -8.98
CA SER A 473 -4.01 -4.13 -9.48
C SER A 473 -2.73 -4.96 -9.32
N ASP A 474 -1.70 -4.67 -10.11
CA ASP A 474 -0.36 -5.26 -9.95
C ASP A 474 0.20 -4.90 -8.57
N HIS A 475 0.75 -5.88 -7.85
CA HIS A 475 1.32 -5.68 -6.52
C HIS A 475 2.83 -5.91 -6.54
N ILE A 476 3.58 -4.81 -6.46
CA ILE A 476 5.02 -4.79 -6.26
C ILE A 476 5.31 -4.01 -4.99
N VAL A 477 6.25 -4.51 -4.19
CA VAL A 477 6.71 -3.83 -2.97
C VAL A 477 8.22 -3.69 -3.03
N ASN A 478 8.73 -2.48 -2.77
CA ASN A 478 10.14 -2.23 -2.58
C ASN A 478 10.53 -2.57 -1.15
N CYS A 479 11.19 -3.71 -0.98
CA CYS A 479 11.67 -4.21 0.31
C CYS A 479 13.16 -4.54 0.25
N PRO A 480 14.06 -3.55 0.30
CA PRO A 480 15.49 -3.84 0.27
C PRO A 480 15.89 -4.68 1.49
N PHE A 481 16.73 -5.68 1.23
CA PHE A 481 17.34 -6.46 2.31
C PHE A 481 18.45 -5.62 2.95
N ILE A 482 18.59 -5.77 4.26
CA ILE A 482 19.57 -5.01 5.04
C ILE A 482 20.19 -5.90 6.11
N ASP A 483 21.40 -5.53 6.55
CA ASP A 483 21.94 -6.01 7.82
C ASP A 483 21.71 -4.94 8.90
N PRO A 484 20.75 -5.15 9.83
CA PRO A 484 20.51 -4.21 10.91
C PRO A 484 21.61 -4.23 12.00
N PHE A 485 22.63 -5.08 11.87
CA PHE A 485 23.71 -5.27 12.84
C PHE A 485 25.10 -4.92 12.32
N GLN A 486 25.20 -4.28 11.15
CA GLN A 486 26.47 -3.95 10.50
C GLN A 486 27.31 -2.90 11.25
#